data_AF-A0A177LMU4-F1
#
_entry.id   AF-A0A177LMU4-F1
#
_cell.length_a   1.000
_cell.length_b   1.000
_cell.length_c   1.000
_cell.angle_alpha   90.00
_cell.angle_beta   90.00
_cell.angle_gamma   90.00
#
_symmetry.space_group_name_H-M   'P 1'
#
loop_
_entity.id
_entity.type
_entity.pdbx_description
1 polymer ?
#
loop_
_entity_poly.entity_id
_entity_poly.type
_entity_poly.pdbx_seq_one_letter_code
_entity_poly.pdbx_strand_id
1 'polypeptide(L)'
;MQKNILVIYYSQTGQLEDIVKNVAKPFENNEQYKVTYYNIKLKKDFPFPWPSDFFFNTFPESYLQIPSEIYPPSDEVLNTKFDLILFGYQVWYLTPSIPVISFLKSGFAENILKDTPIVTISGTRNMWMLSQEKLKVYLKRMNAKLVGNIALVDRHDNYTSVLTILKWLTTGKKEASGMLPAAGVSDEEINGAGKYGQIIKTYLDKGDFANLQPDLVKNGAVEIRPFLVRMEKVGNKIFTIWSKLIINKKEKRPLLIKFFKVYLMTAIWVVSPIVLVFHLLLTPILWFKRKKQREYLQGINLK
;
A
#
# COMPACT_ATOMS: atom_id res chain seq x y z
N MET A 1 6.94 -16.69 -27.91
CA MET A 1 6.73 -17.43 -26.65
C MET A 1 5.75 -16.63 -25.80
N GLN A 2 4.84 -17.29 -25.09
CA GLN A 2 3.90 -16.62 -24.19
C GLN A 2 4.66 -16.03 -22.99
N LYS A 3 4.39 -14.77 -22.62
CA LYS A 3 5.01 -14.11 -21.47
C LYS A 3 4.23 -14.43 -20.19
N ASN A 4 4.90 -14.78 -19.11
CA ASN A 4 4.26 -15.12 -17.84
C ASN A 4 4.16 -13.87 -16.95
N ILE A 5 2.94 -13.55 -16.50
CA ILE A 5 2.64 -12.42 -15.61
C ILE A 5 2.16 -12.97 -14.28
N LEU A 6 2.80 -12.57 -13.18
CA LEU A 6 2.35 -12.92 -11.84
C LEU A 6 1.65 -11.74 -11.18
N VAL A 7 0.44 -11.94 -10.68
CA VAL A 7 -0.26 -10.98 -9.84
C VAL A 7 -0.20 -11.45 -8.39
N ILE A 8 0.61 -10.79 -7.56
CA ILE A 8 0.73 -11.07 -6.13
C ILE A 8 -0.11 -10.06 -5.38
N TYR A 9 -1.00 -10.49 -4.48
CA TYR A 9 -1.76 -9.54 -3.66
C TYR A 9 -2.27 -10.12 -2.35
N TYR A 10 -2.53 -9.25 -1.38
CA TYR A 10 -3.42 -9.50 -0.25
C TYR A 10 -4.46 -8.39 -0.19
N SER A 11 -5.74 -8.74 -0.20
CA SER A 11 -6.85 -7.78 -0.08
C SER A 11 -7.75 -8.21 1.06
N GLN A 12 -7.89 -7.36 2.07
CA GLN A 12 -8.79 -7.64 3.19
C GLN A 12 -10.26 -7.32 2.86
N THR A 13 -10.48 -6.28 2.07
CA THR A 13 -11.83 -5.74 1.82
C THR A 13 -12.34 -5.97 0.40
N GLY A 14 -11.58 -6.68 -0.43
CA GLY A 14 -11.86 -6.84 -1.86
C GLY A 14 -11.34 -5.69 -2.73
N GLN A 15 -11.29 -4.45 -2.23
CA GLN A 15 -10.93 -3.28 -3.06
C GLN A 15 -9.58 -3.41 -3.79
N LEU A 16 -8.54 -3.91 -3.13
CA LEU A 16 -7.24 -4.05 -3.79
C LEU A 16 -7.26 -5.17 -4.85
N GLU A 17 -8.04 -6.23 -4.62
CA GLU A 17 -8.24 -7.31 -5.58
C GLU A 17 -8.88 -6.76 -6.86
N ASP A 18 -9.93 -5.94 -6.73
CA ASP A 18 -10.57 -5.30 -7.88
C ASP A 18 -9.59 -4.40 -8.65
N ILE A 19 -8.74 -3.64 -7.94
CA ILE A 19 -7.72 -2.79 -8.56
C ILE A 19 -6.72 -3.64 -9.34
N VAL A 20 -6.11 -4.67 -8.72
CA VAL A 20 -5.07 -5.46 -9.40
C VAL A 20 -5.65 -6.28 -10.56
N LYS A 21 -6.89 -6.79 -10.43
CA LYS A 21 -7.60 -7.45 -11.53
C LYS A 21 -7.85 -6.49 -12.69
N ASN A 22 -8.35 -5.29 -12.41
CA ASN A 22 -8.55 -4.27 -13.45
C ASN A 22 -7.23 -3.91 -14.15
N VAL A 23 -6.12 -3.77 -13.42
CA VAL A 23 -4.79 -3.53 -14.01
C VAL A 23 -4.31 -4.74 -14.83
N ALA A 24 -4.66 -5.97 -14.43
CA ALA A 24 -4.27 -7.20 -15.13
C ALA A 24 -5.09 -7.50 -16.39
N LYS A 25 -6.33 -6.99 -16.50
CA LYS A 25 -7.25 -7.23 -17.64
C LYS A 25 -6.61 -7.16 -19.04
N PRO A 26 -5.76 -6.16 -19.37
CA PRO A 26 -5.16 -6.09 -20.70
C PRO A 26 -4.23 -7.27 -21.05
N PHE A 27 -3.69 -7.96 -20.03
CA PHE A 27 -2.91 -9.18 -20.20
C PHE A 27 -3.81 -10.41 -20.30
N GLU A 28 -4.87 -10.48 -19.49
CA GLU A 28 -5.85 -11.59 -19.51
C GLU A 28 -6.57 -11.71 -20.85
N ASN A 29 -6.87 -10.56 -21.49
CA ASN A 29 -7.58 -10.50 -22.77
C ASN A 29 -6.66 -10.75 -23.98
N ASN A 30 -5.45 -11.27 -23.78
CA ASN A 30 -4.48 -11.47 -24.85
C ASN A 30 -3.70 -12.77 -24.67
N GLU A 31 -3.82 -13.67 -25.64
CA GLU A 31 -3.22 -15.01 -25.62
C GLU A 31 -1.68 -15.01 -25.57
N GLN A 32 -1.03 -13.89 -25.86
CA GLN A 32 0.42 -13.75 -25.74
C GLN A 32 0.91 -13.72 -24.28
N TYR A 33 0.00 -13.59 -23.30
CA TYR A 33 0.35 -13.63 -21.88
C TYR A 33 -0.35 -14.77 -21.17
N LYS A 34 0.32 -15.30 -20.15
CA LYS A 34 -0.27 -16.20 -19.16
C LYS A 34 -0.30 -15.45 -17.83
N VAL A 35 -1.48 -15.19 -17.30
CA VAL A 35 -1.65 -14.48 -16.02
C VAL A 35 -1.89 -15.51 -14.91
N THR A 36 -1.00 -15.55 -13.93
CA THR A 36 -1.12 -16.37 -12.73
C THR A 36 -1.39 -15.47 -11.53
N TYR A 37 -2.39 -15.82 -10.71
CA TYR A 37 -2.72 -15.08 -9.49
C TYR A 37 -2.20 -15.81 -8.26
N TYR A 38 -1.47 -15.08 -7.42
CA TYR A 38 -1.08 -15.52 -6.09
C TYR A 38 -1.68 -14.59 -5.03
N ASN A 39 -2.78 -15.04 -4.43
CA ASN A 39 -3.35 -14.40 -3.25
C ASN A 39 -2.60 -14.89 -2.00
N ILE A 40 -1.94 -13.97 -1.30
CA ILE A 40 -1.23 -14.27 -0.06
C ILE A 40 -2.26 -14.66 1.01
N LYS A 41 -2.17 -15.86 1.56
CA LYS A 41 -3.07 -16.35 2.61
C LYS A 41 -2.31 -16.61 3.91
N LEU A 42 -2.81 -16.08 5.02
CA LEU A 42 -2.30 -16.36 6.36
C LEU A 42 -2.88 -17.68 6.88
N LYS A 43 -2.11 -18.41 7.70
CA LYS A 43 -2.64 -19.55 8.47
C LYS A 43 -3.70 -19.11 9.48
N LYS A 44 -3.53 -17.90 10.03
CA LYS A 44 -4.50 -17.23 10.89
C LYS A 44 -4.73 -15.82 10.36
N ASP A 45 -5.84 -15.62 9.66
CA ASP A 45 -6.15 -14.34 9.02
C ASP A 45 -6.70 -13.30 10.01
N PHE A 46 -6.69 -12.05 9.58
CA PHE A 46 -7.26 -10.91 10.29
C PHE A 46 -8.76 -10.82 10.03
N PRO A 47 -9.60 -10.56 11.05
CA PRO A 47 -11.03 -10.46 10.87
C PRO A 47 -11.37 -9.22 10.03
N PHE A 48 -12.45 -9.34 9.28
CA PHE A 48 -13.13 -8.22 8.66
C PHE A 48 -14.64 -8.45 8.74
N PRO A 49 -15.45 -7.49 9.22
CA PRO A 49 -15.04 -6.20 9.80
C PRO A 49 -14.19 -6.34 11.08
N TRP A 50 -13.44 -5.31 11.41
CA TRP A 50 -12.54 -5.28 12.56
C TRP A 50 -13.27 -4.96 13.86
N PRO A 51 -13.20 -5.83 14.89
CA PRO A 51 -13.46 -5.41 16.25
C PRO A 51 -12.48 -4.31 16.65
N SER A 52 -12.96 -3.24 17.30
CA SER A 52 -12.13 -2.07 17.68
C SER A 52 -10.83 -2.48 18.35
N ASP A 53 -10.90 -3.34 19.37
CA ASP A 53 -9.71 -3.72 20.13
C ASP A 53 -8.73 -4.54 19.29
N PHE A 54 -9.23 -5.37 18.38
CA PHE A 54 -8.39 -6.14 17.46
C PHE A 54 -7.65 -5.23 16.46
N PHE A 55 -8.32 -4.19 15.98
CA PHE A 55 -7.72 -3.18 15.09
C PHE A 55 -6.51 -2.53 15.75
N PHE A 56 -6.69 -1.91 16.92
CA PHE A 56 -5.58 -1.23 17.62
C PHE A 56 -4.54 -2.22 18.13
N ASN A 57 -4.93 -3.40 18.57
CA ASN A 57 -3.99 -4.40 19.07
C ASN A 57 -3.06 -4.94 17.98
N THR A 58 -3.43 -4.81 16.69
CA THR A 58 -2.59 -5.20 15.53
C THR A 58 -1.52 -4.16 15.18
N PHE A 59 -1.67 -2.92 15.65
CA PHE A 59 -0.75 -1.82 15.37
C PHE A 59 0.74 -2.14 15.60
N PRO A 60 1.18 -2.63 16.78
CA PRO A 60 2.60 -2.75 17.06
C PRO A 60 3.30 -3.75 16.14
N GLU A 61 2.72 -4.94 15.92
CA GLU A 61 3.25 -5.94 14.99
C GLU A 61 3.27 -5.43 13.55
N SER A 62 2.18 -4.79 13.10
CA SER A 62 2.10 -4.24 11.75
C SER A 62 3.16 -3.17 11.52
N TYR A 63 3.32 -2.22 12.45
CA TYR A 63 4.28 -1.14 12.29
C TYR A 63 5.73 -1.64 12.36
N LEU A 64 6.02 -2.56 13.28
CA LEU A 64 7.35 -3.17 13.44
C LEU A 64 7.65 -4.23 12.39
N GLN A 65 6.72 -4.51 11.48
CA GLN A 65 6.87 -5.48 10.40
C GLN A 65 7.16 -6.89 10.96
N ILE A 66 6.47 -7.28 12.02
CA ILE A 66 6.58 -8.63 12.58
C ILE A 66 5.73 -9.56 11.70
N PRO A 67 6.32 -10.58 11.06
CA PRO A 67 5.59 -11.46 10.16
C PRO A 67 4.65 -12.38 10.94
N SER A 68 3.66 -12.91 10.24
CA SER A 68 2.79 -14.00 10.67
C SER A 68 2.91 -15.16 9.68
N GLU A 69 2.53 -16.36 10.08
CA GLU A 69 2.62 -17.53 9.20
C GLU A 69 1.70 -17.43 7.99
N ILE A 70 2.24 -17.70 6.80
CA ILE A 70 1.49 -17.82 5.54
C ILE A 70 1.44 -19.26 5.07
N TYR A 71 0.45 -19.56 4.23
CA TYR A 71 0.51 -20.73 3.37
C TYR A 71 1.54 -20.51 2.25
N PRO A 72 2.27 -21.56 1.83
CA PRO A 72 3.21 -21.46 0.72
C PRO A 72 2.47 -21.13 -0.60
N PRO A 73 3.13 -20.43 -1.54
CA PRO A 73 2.65 -20.36 -2.92
C PRO A 73 2.55 -21.76 -3.55
N SER A 74 1.75 -21.90 -4.61
CA SER A 74 1.66 -23.15 -5.36
C SER A 74 2.98 -23.47 -6.08
N ASP A 75 3.17 -24.74 -6.44
CA ASP A 75 4.33 -25.17 -7.23
C ASP A 75 4.42 -24.44 -8.58
N GLU A 76 3.27 -24.12 -9.21
CA GLU A 76 3.26 -23.30 -10.42
C GLU A 76 3.91 -21.93 -10.18
N VAL A 77 3.60 -21.25 -9.06
CA VAL A 77 4.17 -19.94 -8.75
C VAL A 77 5.65 -20.06 -8.37
N LEU A 78 6.05 -21.12 -7.66
CA LEU A 78 7.43 -21.31 -7.21
C LEU A 78 8.37 -21.70 -8.35
N ASN A 79 7.86 -22.40 -9.38
CA ASN A 79 8.69 -22.98 -10.45
C ASN A 79 8.55 -22.26 -11.79
N THR A 80 7.75 -21.19 -11.88
CA THR A 80 7.61 -20.38 -13.10
C THR A 80 8.51 -19.16 -13.06
N LYS A 81 9.23 -18.92 -14.17
CA LYS A 81 9.91 -17.65 -14.39
C LYS A 81 8.93 -16.64 -14.98
N PHE A 82 8.73 -15.53 -14.28
CA PHE A 82 7.83 -14.46 -14.69
C PHE A 82 8.58 -13.35 -15.43
N ASP A 83 7.94 -12.80 -16.46
CA ASP A 83 8.43 -11.66 -17.24
C ASP A 83 8.04 -10.32 -16.59
N LEU A 84 6.99 -10.33 -15.76
CA LEU A 84 6.48 -9.18 -15.03
C LEU A 84 5.73 -9.63 -13.77
N ILE A 85 5.88 -8.88 -12.69
CA ILE A 85 5.09 -9.03 -11.46
C ILE A 85 4.27 -7.77 -11.22
N LEU A 86 2.96 -7.94 -11.10
CA LEU A 86 2.04 -6.94 -10.57
C LEU A 86 1.87 -7.17 -9.06
N PHE A 87 2.52 -6.34 -8.25
CA PHE A 87 2.60 -6.52 -6.81
C PHE A 87 1.60 -5.62 -6.07
N GLY A 88 0.42 -6.15 -5.78
CA GLY A 88 -0.62 -5.53 -4.99
C GLY A 88 -0.33 -5.56 -3.49
N TYR A 89 -0.31 -4.39 -2.84
CA TYR A 89 -0.26 -4.32 -1.38
C TYR A 89 -1.17 -3.25 -0.79
N GLN A 90 -1.66 -3.51 0.42
CA GLN A 90 -2.42 -2.55 1.22
C GLN A 90 -1.56 -2.03 2.39
N VAL A 91 -1.88 -0.83 2.86
CA VAL A 91 -1.12 -0.14 3.90
C VAL A 91 -1.84 -0.23 5.24
N TRP A 92 -1.16 -0.77 6.24
CA TRP A 92 -1.60 -0.76 7.64
C TRP A 92 -0.61 0.05 8.46
N TYR A 93 -1.12 1.05 9.18
CA TYR A 93 -0.32 1.87 10.08
C TYR A 93 0.96 2.45 9.44
N LEU A 94 0.87 2.94 8.19
CA LEU A 94 2.00 3.53 7.44
C LEU A 94 3.12 2.53 7.07
N THR A 95 2.77 1.25 6.98
CA THR A 95 3.64 0.12 6.64
C THR A 95 2.88 -0.85 5.71
N PRO A 96 3.54 -1.68 4.87
CA PRO A 96 2.83 -2.75 4.18
C PRO A 96 2.13 -3.66 5.20
N SER A 97 0.95 -4.18 4.86
CA SER A 97 0.18 -5.02 5.79
C SER A 97 0.97 -6.24 6.25
N ILE A 98 0.57 -6.82 7.39
CA ILE A 98 1.24 -8.01 7.94
C ILE A 98 1.32 -9.15 6.91
N PRO A 99 0.26 -9.54 6.18
CA PRO A 99 0.36 -10.54 5.11
C PRO A 99 1.44 -10.25 4.07
N VAL A 100 1.55 -8.99 3.63
CA VAL A 100 2.55 -8.58 2.65
C VAL A 100 3.96 -8.67 3.24
N ILE A 101 4.14 -8.22 4.48
CA ILE A 101 5.42 -8.37 5.21
C ILE A 101 5.77 -9.85 5.44
N SER A 102 4.78 -10.68 5.75
CA SER A 102 4.96 -12.12 5.93
C SER A 102 5.49 -12.75 4.66
N PHE A 103 4.90 -12.44 3.50
CA PHE A 103 5.40 -12.89 2.20
C PHE A 103 6.82 -12.40 1.94
N LEU A 104 7.09 -11.10 2.10
CA LEU A 104 8.43 -10.54 1.91
C LEU A 104 9.49 -11.13 2.85
N LYS A 105 9.09 -11.79 3.95
CA LYS A 105 9.99 -12.45 4.91
C LYS A 105 9.93 -13.98 4.88
N SER A 106 9.18 -14.58 3.95
CA SER A 106 8.92 -16.03 3.97
C SER A 106 9.98 -16.89 3.27
N GLY A 107 11.04 -16.29 2.71
CA GLY A 107 11.99 -16.98 1.82
C GLY A 107 11.45 -17.18 0.39
N PHE A 108 10.15 -17.47 0.22
CA PHE A 108 9.52 -17.59 -1.10
C PHE A 108 9.66 -16.31 -1.95
N ALA A 109 9.50 -15.14 -1.33
CA ALA A 109 9.57 -13.88 -2.04
C ALA A 109 10.91 -13.64 -2.74
N GLU A 110 12.03 -14.03 -2.14
CA GLU A 110 13.34 -13.81 -2.76
C GLU A 110 13.46 -14.57 -4.09
N ASN A 111 13.03 -15.83 -4.13
CA ASN A 111 13.06 -16.64 -5.36
C ASN A 111 12.12 -16.10 -6.45
N ILE A 112 10.94 -15.62 -6.06
CA ILE A 112 9.92 -15.13 -7.01
C ILE A 112 10.30 -13.74 -7.56
N LEU A 113 10.78 -12.84 -6.69
CA LEU A 113 10.96 -11.42 -7.02
C LEU A 113 12.32 -11.09 -7.66
N LYS A 114 13.33 -11.94 -7.43
CA LYS A 114 14.71 -11.67 -7.86
C LYS A 114 14.82 -11.52 -9.38
N ASP A 115 15.53 -10.47 -9.80
CA ASP A 115 15.82 -10.12 -11.19
C ASP A 115 14.59 -9.88 -12.10
N THR A 116 13.39 -9.88 -11.54
CA THR A 116 12.12 -9.74 -12.25
C THR A 116 11.63 -8.27 -12.24
N PRO A 117 11.12 -7.74 -13.37
CA PRO A 117 10.42 -6.46 -13.39
C PRO A 117 9.16 -6.47 -12.51
N ILE A 118 9.02 -5.48 -11.63
CA ILE A 118 7.90 -5.36 -10.70
C ILE A 118 7.23 -4.00 -10.87
N VAL A 119 5.91 -4.02 -11.02
CA VAL A 119 5.05 -2.85 -10.82
C VAL A 119 4.31 -3.01 -9.51
N THR A 120 4.60 -2.13 -8.55
CA THR A 120 3.87 -2.08 -7.28
C THR A 120 2.53 -1.37 -7.46
N ILE A 121 1.48 -1.90 -6.82
CA ILE A 121 0.10 -1.40 -6.91
C ILE A 121 -0.44 -1.30 -5.50
N SER A 122 -0.94 -0.13 -5.12
CA SER A 122 -1.59 0.07 -3.83
C SER A 122 -2.93 0.79 -3.98
N GLY A 123 -3.89 0.36 -3.16
CA GLY A 123 -5.17 1.02 -2.96
C GLY A 123 -5.29 1.38 -1.48
N THR A 124 -5.27 2.67 -1.16
CA THR A 124 -5.17 3.12 0.24
C THR A 124 -6.13 4.26 0.54
N ARG A 125 -6.22 4.64 1.81
CA ARG A 125 -6.90 5.87 2.20
C ARG A 125 -6.21 7.06 1.56
N ASN A 126 -5.09 7.53 2.11
CA ASN A 126 -4.39 8.70 1.56
C ASN A 126 -2.92 8.81 1.99
N MET A 127 -2.41 7.79 2.68
CA MET A 127 -1.05 7.76 3.23
C MET A 127 -0.38 6.43 2.90
N TRP A 128 0.39 6.42 1.82
CA TRP A 128 1.06 5.24 1.29
C TRP A 128 2.57 5.43 1.12
N MET A 129 3.08 6.66 1.19
CA MET A 129 4.41 7.01 0.70
C MET A 129 5.52 6.31 1.49
N LEU A 130 5.48 6.35 2.83
CA LEU A 130 6.47 5.66 3.66
C LEU A 130 6.27 4.14 3.67
N SER A 131 5.07 3.66 3.37
CA SER A 131 4.84 2.24 3.15
C SER A 131 5.57 1.75 1.91
N GLN A 132 5.48 2.50 0.80
CA GLN A 132 6.24 2.23 -0.42
C GLN A 132 7.75 2.29 -0.17
N GLU A 133 8.24 3.27 0.58
CA GLU A 133 9.66 3.35 0.92
C GLU A 133 10.14 2.13 1.72
N LYS A 134 9.33 1.61 2.64
CA LYS A 134 9.62 0.35 3.35
C LYS A 134 9.61 -0.85 2.39
N LEU A 135 8.65 -0.91 1.46
CA LEU A 135 8.59 -1.96 0.44
C LEU A 135 9.83 -1.96 -0.45
N LYS A 136 10.27 -0.78 -0.92
CA LYS A 136 11.48 -0.60 -1.73
C LYS A 136 12.73 -1.19 -1.07
N VAL A 137 12.84 -1.12 0.25
CA VAL A 137 13.97 -1.74 0.98
C VAL A 137 14.00 -3.26 0.79
N TYR A 138 12.86 -3.94 0.83
CA TYR A 138 12.79 -5.39 0.57
C TYR A 138 13.10 -5.71 -0.89
N LEU A 139 12.48 -4.98 -1.83
CA LEU A 139 12.72 -5.17 -3.26
C LEU A 139 14.20 -5.02 -3.61
N LYS A 140 14.87 -3.99 -3.06
CA LYS A 140 16.30 -3.79 -3.24
C LYS A 140 17.13 -4.93 -2.68
N ARG A 141 16.81 -5.42 -1.47
CA ARG A 141 17.53 -6.54 -0.84
C ARG A 141 17.43 -7.83 -1.65
N MET A 142 16.29 -8.06 -2.32
CA MET A 142 16.04 -9.24 -3.15
C MET A 142 16.52 -9.08 -4.59
N ASN A 143 17.22 -7.99 -4.93
CA ASN A 143 17.62 -7.67 -6.30
C ASN A 143 16.43 -7.64 -7.29
N ALA A 144 15.26 -7.22 -6.82
CA ALA A 144 14.08 -7.07 -7.66
C ALA A 144 14.13 -5.76 -8.44
N LYS A 145 13.60 -5.76 -9.67
CA LYS A 145 13.63 -4.59 -10.55
C LYS A 145 12.32 -3.82 -10.45
N LEU A 146 12.23 -2.89 -9.50
CA LEU A 146 11.06 -2.00 -9.44
C LEU A 146 11.03 -1.09 -10.67
N VAL A 147 10.07 -1.32 -11.57
CA VAL A 147 9.91 -0.59 -12.84
C VAL A 147 8.69 0.33 -12.86
N GLY A 148 7.76 0.17 -11.91
CA GLY A 148 6.58 1.02 -11.81
C GLY A 148 5.95 1.03 -10.41
N ASN A 149 5.21 2.10 -10.12
CA ASN A 149 4.43 2.27 -8.91
C ASN A 149 3.10 2.96 -9.23
N ILE A 150 2.00 2.32 -8.82
CA ILE A 150 0.64 2.81 -8.88
C ILE A 150 0.13 2.91 -7.43
N ALA A 151 -0.36 4.08 -7.05
CA ALA A 151 -0.90 4.36 -5.73
C ALA A 151 -2.25 5.09 -5.85
N LEU A 152 -3.33 4.31 -5.87
CA LEU A 152 -4.69 4.80 -5.86
C LEU A 152 -5.10 5.12 -4.42
N VAL A 153 -5.77 6.27 -4.26
CA VAL A 153 -6.10 6.83 -2.95
C VAL A 153 -7.56 7.26 -2.91
N ASP A 154 -8.15 7.21 -1.72
CA ASP A 154 -9.35 7.97 -1.42
C ASP A 154 -9.08 9.48 -1.60
N ARG A 155 -9.85 10.11 -2.49
CA ARG A 155 -9.66 11.50 -2.87
C ARG A 155 -10.37 12.50 -1.97
N HIS A 156 -11.25 12.05 -1.06
CA HIS A 156 -11.91 12.92 -0.09
C HIS A 156 -10.90 13.66 0.81
N ASP A 157 -11.35 14.70 1.51
CA ASP A 157 -10.51 15.37 2.49
C ASP A 157 -10.13 14.41 3.63
N ASN A 158 -9.05 14.72 4.35
CA ASN A 158 -8.46 13.79 5.31
C ASN A 158 -9.41 13.44 6.47
N TYR A 159 -10.32 14.33 6.88
CA TYR A 159 -11.21 14.07 8.01
C TYR A 159 -12.41 13.23 7.57
N THR A 160 -13.05 13.58 6.46
CA THR A 160 -14.12 12.77 5.85
C THR A 160 -13.60 11.36 5.59
N SER A 161 -12.41 11.25 5.00
CA SER A 161 -11.78 9.96 4.69
C SER A 161 -11.44 9.14 5.96
N VAL A 162 -11.12 9.78 7.10
CA VAL A 162 -10.96 9.07 8.38
C VAL A 162 -12.30 8.52 8.87
N LEU A 163 -13.38 9.29 8.78
CA LEU A 163 -14.70 8.86 9.24
C LEU A 163 -15.24 7.71 8.39
N THR A 164 -15.13 7.81 7.06
CA THR A 164 -15.59 6.78 6.13
C THR A 164 -14.78 5.50 6.27
N ILE A 165 -13.44 5.57 6.39
CA ILE A 165 -12.61 4.38 6.57
C ILE A 165 -12.88 3.69 7.92
N LEU A 166 -13.07 4.44 9.01
CA LEU A 166 -13.37 3.86 10.32
C LEU A 166 -14.72 3.17 10.31
N LYS A 167 -15.75 3.79 9.72
CA LYS A 167 -17.05 3.16 9.48
C LYS A 167 -16.87 1.87 8.68
N TRP A 168 -16.19 1.91 7.55
CA TRP A 168 -16.05 0.75 6.68
C TRP A 168 -15.31 -0.39 7.36
N LEU A 169 -14.16 -0.11 8.00
CA LEU A 169 -13.37 -1.14 8.67
C LEU A 169 -14.10 -1.77 9.86
N THR A 170 -14.96 -1.03 10.58
CA THR A 170 -15.67 -1.54 11.77
C THR A 170 -17.03 -2.15 11.47
N THR A 171 -17.70 -1.72 10.39
CA THR A 171 -19.07 -2.17 10.05
C THR A 171 -19.14 -3.02 8.80
N GLY A 172 -18.09 -3.05 7.98
CA GLY A 172 -18.07 -3.71 6.67
C GLY A 172 -18.74 -2.91 5.55
N LYS A 173 -19.39 -1.78 5.84
CA LYS A 173 -20.18 -1.01 4.87
C LYS A 173 -19.34 0.02 4.14
N LYS A 174 -19.03 -0.23 2.85
CA LYS A 174 -18.25 0.68 1.99
C LYS A 174 -19.09 1.86 1.51
N GLU A 175 -20.34 1.58 1.14
CA GLU A 175 -21.29 2.52 0.57
C GLU A 175 -21.55 3.76 1.43
N ALA A 176 -21.92 4.85 0.75
CA ALA A 176 -22.33 6.10 1.36
C ALA A 176 -23.46 5.87 2.37
N SER A 177 -23.46 6.60 3.48
CA SER A 177 -24.65 6.65 4.34
C SER A 177 -24.79 7.99 5.04
N GLY A 178 -25.99 8.57 4.96
CA GLY A 178 -26.24 9.92 5.44
C GLY A 178 -25.35 10.93 4.71
N MET A 179 -24.66 11.79 5.45
CA MET A 179 -23.75 12.79 4.90
C MET A 179 -22.35 12.25 4.56
N LEU A 180 -22.04 10.99 4.92
CA LEU A 180 -20.74 10.40 4.65
C LEU A 180 -20.72 9.74 3.26
N PRO A 181 -19.77 10.09 2.39
CA PRO A 181 -19.62 9.45 1.08
C PRO A 181 -19.12 8.01 1.23
N ALA A 182 -19.01 7.30 0.11
CA ALA A 182 -18.41 5.97 0.09
C ALA A 182 -16.94 5.99 0.54
N ALA A 183 -16.51 4.94 1.22
CA ALA A 183 -15.15 4.82 1.73
C ALA A 183 -14.17 4.28 0.69
N GLY A 184 -12.90 4.72 0.79
CA GLY A 184 -11.80 4.14 0.02
C GLY A 184 -11.64 4.73 -1.38
N VAL A 185 -11.03 3.95 -2.27
CA VAL A 185 -10.84 4.37 -3.67
C VAL A 185 -12.18 4.33 -4.38
N SER A 186 -12.47 5.38 -5.16
CA SER A 186 -13.72 5.50 -5.91
C SER A 186 -13.89 4.37 -6.92
N ASP A 187 -15.12 3.95 -7.18
CA ASP A 187 -15.39 2.89 -8.17
C ASP A 187 -14.98 3.35 -9.59
N GLU A 188 -15.05 4.65 -9.88
CA GLU A 188 -14.53 5.23 -11.13
C GLU A 188 -13.02 4.99 -11.28
N GLU A 189 -12.22 5.24 -10.24
CA GLU A 189 -10.78 4.97 -10.28
C GLU A 189 -10.44 3.48 -10.33
N ILE A 190 -11.22 2.63 -9.64
CA ILE A 190 -11.04 1.17 -9.66
C ILE A 190 -11.35 0.63 -11.06
N ASN A 191 -12.49 0.98 -11.63
CA ASN A 191 -12.91 0.54 -12.95
C ASN A 191 -12.01 1.11 -14.06
N GLY A 192 -11.53 2.34 -13.87
CA GLY A 192 -10.57 2.99 -14.77
C GLY A 192 -9.13 2.46 -14.67
N ALA A 193 -8.81 1.58 -13.71
CA ALA A 193 -7.43 1.13 -13.46
C ALA A 193 -6.83 0.32 -14.62
N GLY A 194 -7.65 -0.26 -15.50
CA GLY A 194 -7.19 -0.97 -16.70
C GLY A 194 -6.33 -0.13 -17.65
N LYS A 195 -6.47 1.20 -17.63
CA LYS A 195 -5.60 2.11 -18.40
C LYS A 195 -4.12 1.95 -18.00
N TYR A 196 -3.83 1.67 -16.73
CA TYR A 196 -2.46 1.46 -16.28
C TYR A 196 -1.91 0.13 -16.80
N GLY A 197 -2.74 -0.91 -16.83
CA GLY A 197 -2.40 -2.19 -17.45
C GLY A 197 -2.01 -2.03 -18.92
N GLN A 198 -2.76 -1.22 -19.67
CA GLN A 198 -2.47 -0.95 -21.08
C GLN A 198 -1.12 -0.26 -21.27
N ILE A 199 -0.78 0.71 -20.40
CA ILE A 199 0.53 1.37 -20.40
C ILE A 199 1.64 0.35 -20.11
N ILE A 200 1.51 -0.44 -19.04
CA ILE A 200 2.51 -1.44 -18.65
C ILE A 200 2.73 -2.45 -19.78
N LYS A 201 1.65 -2.92 -20.41
CA LYS A 201 1.69 -3.84 -21.55
C LYS A 201 2.56 -3.28 -22.69
N THR A 202 2.38 -2.02 -23.07
CA THR A 202 3.18 -1.38 -24.13
C THR A 202 4.68 -1.41 -23.83
N TYR A 203 5.09 -1.19 -22.58
CA TYR A 203 6.49 -1.24 -22.17
C TYR A 203 7.02 -2.68 -22.07
N LEU A 204 6.21 -3.60 -21.54
CA LEU A 204 6.55 -5.03 -21.50
C LEU A 204 6.77 -5.60 -22.91
N ASP A 205 5.96 -5.19 -23.89
CA ASP A 205 6.08 -5.64 -25.28
C ASP A 205 7.37 -5.18 -25.93
N LYS A 206 7.81 -3.96 -25.62
CA LYS A 206 9.08 -3.40 -26.06
C LYS A 206 10.30 -3.98 -25.33
N GLY A 207 10.11 -4.54 -24.14
CA GLY A 207 11.21 -5.02 -23.29
C GLY A 207 12.04 -3.88 -22.68
N ASP A 208 11.54 -2.65 -22.73
CA ASP A 208 12.16 -1.47 -22.13
C ASP A 208 11.17 -0.86 -21.15
N PHE A 209 11.63 -0.54 -19.94
CA PHE A 209 10.81 0.03 -18.86
C PHE A 209 11.28 1.43 -18.43
N ALA A 210 12.30 2.01 -19.08
CA ALA A 210 12.93 3.25 -18.63
C ALA A 210 11.95 4.41 -18.44
N ASN A 211 10.93 4.50 -19.31
CA ASN A 211 9.91 5.55 -19.28
C ASN A 211 8.54 5.08 -18.75
N LEU A 212 8.42 3.86 -18.21
CA LEU A 212 7.16 3.35 -17.69
C LEU A 212 6.62 4.22 -16.53
N GLN A 213 7.46 4.52 -15.53
CA GLN A 213 7.00 5.28 -14.36
C GLN A 213 6.55 6.71 -14.72
N PRO A 214 7.31 7.52 -15.50
CA PRO A 214 6.84 8.81 -15.97
C PRO A 214 5.47 8.77 -16.65
N ASP A 215 5.22 7.78 -17.51
CA ASP A 215 3.93 7.63 -18.21
C ASP A 215 2.80 7.22 -17.28
N LEU A 216 3.06 6.33 -16.31
CA LEU A 216 2.09 6.01 -15.26
C LEU A 216 1.70 7.26 -14.48
N VAL A 217 2.68 8.06 -14.04
CA VAL A 217 2.44 9.31 -13.30
C VAL A 217 1.64 10.31 -14.13
N LYS A 218 2.00 10.50 -15.41
CA LYS A 218 1.27 11.38 -16.35
C LYS A 218 -0.21 10.98 -16.50
N ASN A 219 -0.52 9.69 -16.37
CA ASN A 219 -1.87 9.14 -16.46
C ASN A 219 -2.59 9.02 -15.11
N GLY A 220 -2.04 9.62 -14.06
CA GLY A 220 -2.68 9.71 -12.74
C GLY A 220 -2.40 8.54 -11.79
N ALA A 221 -1.42 7.68 -12.09
CA ALA A 221 -1.12 6.52 -11.25
C ALA A 221 -0.59 6.89 -9.86
N VAL A 222 -0.04 8.11 -9.69
CA VAL A 222 0.54 8.55 -8.42
C VAL A 222 0.20 10.00 -8.14
N GLU A 223 -0.55 10.23 -7.05
CA GLU A 223 -0.77 11.55 -6.49
C GLU A 223 0.01 11.72 -5.18
N ILE A 224 0.76 12.83 -5.08
CA ILE A 224 1.46 13.20 -3.84
C ILE A 224 0.87 14.49 -3.29
N ARG A 225 0.25 14.37 -2.11
CA ARG A 225 -0.23 15.51 -1.31
C ARG A 225 0.86 15.91 -0.29
N PRO A 226 1.54 17.06 -0.43
CA PRO A 226 2.68 17.42 0.42
C PRO A 226 2.39 17.46 1.92
N PHE A 227 1.17 17.85 2.30
CA PHE A 227 0.72 17.83 3.69
C PHE A 227 0.73 16.40 4.26
N LEU A 228 0.21 15.43 3.52
CA LEU A 228 0.15 14.03 3.95
C LEU A 228 1.54 13.41 4.08
N VAL A 229 2.48 13.79 3.20
CA VAL A 229 3.90 13.40 3.34
C VAL A 229 4.49 13.88 4.68
N ARG A 230 4.11 15.09 5.14
CA ARG A 230 4.54 15.60 6.45
C ARG A 230 3.87 14.83 7.58
N MET A 231 2.56 14.59 7.48
CA MET A 231 1.81 13.81 8.46
C MET A 231 2.39 12.40 8.63
N GLU A 232 2.72 11.71 7.53
CA GLU A 232 3.32 10.38 7.58
C GLU A 232 4.68 10.37 8.30
N LYS A 233 5.53 11.38 8.07
CA LYS A 233 6.82 11.52 8.74
C LYS A 233 6.67 11.72 10.25
N VAL A 234 5.73 12.56 10.66
CA VAL A 234 5.44 12.79 12.08
C VAL A 234 4.85 11.51 12.69
N GLY A 235 3.87 10.90 12.02
CA GLY A 235 3.24 9.65 12.42
C GLY A 235 4.25 8.51 12.60
N ASN A 236 5.16 8.29 11.65
CA ASN A 236 6.18 7.24 11.76
C ASN A 236 7.09 7.42 12.99
N LYS A 237 7.53 8.65 13.29
CA LYS A 237 8.36 8.89 14.49
C LYS A 237 7.63 8.44 15.76
N ILE A 238 6.36 8.81 15.87
CA ILE A 238 5.57 8.54 17.07
C ILE A 238 5.13 7.07 17.12
N PHE A 239 4.78 6.49 15.98
CA PHE A 239 4.44 5.08 15.87
C PHE A 239 5.62 4.19 16.25
N THR A 240 6.86 4.60 15.94
CA THR A 240 8.07 3.90 16.40
C THR A 240 8.18 3.84 17.91
N ILE A 241 7.83 4.93 18.61
CA ILE A 241 7.88 4.98 20.07
C ILE A 241 6.79 4.09 20.67
N TRP A 242 5.55 4.27 20.21
CA TRP A 242 4.41 3.51 20.71
C TRP A 242 4.55 2.01 20.44
N SER A 243 4.92 1.62 19.23
CA SER A 243 5.03 0.20 18.87
C SER A 243 6.08 -0.52 19.71
N LYS A 244 7.26 0.08 19.89
CA LYS A 244 8.34 -0.45 20.75
C LYS A 244 7.90 -0.52 22.21
N LEU A 245 7.24 0.53 22.72
CA LEU A 245 6.74 0.56 24.09
C LEU A 245 5.74 -0.58 24.35
N ILE A 246 4.80 -0.79 23.42
CA ILE A 246 3.76 -1.82 23.53
C ILE A 246 4.36 -3.24 23.45
N ILE A 247 5.27 -3.50 22.49
CA ILE A 247 5.92 -4.81 22.36
C ILE A 247 6.78 -5.15 23.59
N ASN A 248 7.53 -4.18 24.11
CA ASN A 248 8.45 -4.43 25.21
C ASN A 248 7.74 -4.59 26.56
N LYS A 249 6.53 -4.04 26.73
CA LYS A 249 5.77 -4.09 27.99
C LYS A 249 4.52 -4.97 27.87
N LYS A 250 4.73 -6.27 27.62
CA LYS A 250 3.65 -7.25 27.39
C LYS A 250 2.54 -7.23 28.45
N GLU A 251 2.90 -7.21 29.74
CA GLU A 251 1.94 -7.17 30.86
C GLU A 251 1.05 -5.91 30.84
N LYS A 252 1.57 -4.80 30.32
CA LYS A 252 0.84 -3.52 30.22
C LYS A 252 0.22 -3.31 28.83
N ARG A 253 0.31 -4.29 27.93
CA ARG A 253 -0.17 -4.15 26.54
C ARG A 253 -1.63 -3.71 26.46
N PRO A 254 -2.60 -4.31 27.18
CA PRO A 254 -4.00 -3.87 27.09
C PRO A 254 -4.17 -2.39 27.47
N LEU A 255 -3.49 -1.95 28.53
CA LEU A 255 -3.52 -0.55 28.99
C LEU A 255 -2.85 0.39 27.98
N LEU A 256 -1.69 0.02 27.45
CA LEU A 256 -0.96 0.82 26.45
C LEU A 256 -1.72 0.93 25.14
N ILE A 257 -2.42 -0.11 24.70
CA ILE A 257 -3.30 -0.07 23.53
C ILE A 257 -4.46 0.89 23.75
N LYS A 258 -5.07 0.91 24.94
CA LYS A 258 -6.12 1.89 25.29
C LYS A 258 -5.59 3.32 25.22
N PHE A 259 -4.40 3.59 25.76
CA PHE A 259 -3.77 4.91 25.65
C PHE A 259 -3.39 5.27 24.22
N PHE A 260 -2.88 4.31 23.44
CA PHE A 260 -2.57 4.53 22.04
C PHE A 260 -3.82 4.87 21.22
N LYS A 261 -4.96 4.19 21.47
CA LYS A 261 -6.25 4.51 20.84
C LYS A 261 -6.65 5.96 21.08
N VAL A 262 -6.62 6.42 22.33
CA VAL A 262 -6.92 7.81 22.70
C VAL A 262 -5.93 8.76 22.02
N TYR A 263 -4.64 8.45 22.10
CA TYR A 263 -3.59 9.23 21.47
C TYR A 263 -3.80 9.39 19.95
N LEU A 264 -4.14 8.29 19.24
CA LEU A 264 -4.32 8.33 17.79
C LEU A 264 -5.52 9.20 17.41
N MET A 265 -6.64 9.10 18.14
CA MET A 265 -7.80 9.95 17.91
C MET A 265 -7.45 11.43 18.17
N THR A 266 -6.77 11.74 19.26
CA THR A 266 -6.29 13.11 19.55
C THR A 266 -5.32 13.61 18.48
N ALA A 267 -4.42 12.76 17.98
CA ALA A 267 -3.48 13.13 16.93
C ALA A 267 -4.19 13.50 15.62
N ILE A 268 -5.26 12.77 15.27
CA ILE A 268 -6.05 13.07 14.07
C ILE A 268 -6.81 14.39 14.23
N TRP A 269 -7.53 14.59 15.33
CA TRP A 269 -8.44 15.73 15.46
C TRP A 269 -7.76 17.02 15.95
N VAL A 270 -6.70 16.90 16.76
CA VAL A 270 -6.05 18.06 17.41
C VAL A 270 -4.66 18.34 16.83
N VAL A 271 -3.84 17.31 16.61
CA VAL A 271 -2.46 17.52 16.10
C VAL A 271 -2.45 17.81 14.60
N SER A 272 -3.33 17.18 13.81
CA SER A 272 -3.40 17.40 12.35
C SER A 272 -3.64 18.88 11.97
N PRO A 273 -4.60 19.62 12.57
CA PRO A 273 -4.77 21.05 12.29
C PRO A 273 -3.52 21.87 12.62
N ILE A 274 -2.86 21.57 13.75
CA ILE A 274 -1.63 22.27 14.15
C ILE A 274 -0.52 22.04 13.12
N VAL A 275 -0.32 20.79 12.70
CA VAL A 275 0.65 20.45 11.66
C VAL A 275 0.30 21.12 10.33
N LEU A 276 -0.99 21.27 10.01
CA LEU A 276 -1.45 21.96 8.81
C LEU A 276 -1.08 23.45 8.84
N VAL A 277 -1.29 24.14 9.96
CA VAL A 277 -0.90 25.55 10.13
C VAL A 277 0.60 25.72 9.89
N PHE A 278 1.45 24.93 10.56
CA PHE A 278 2.90 24.97 10.32
C PHE A 278 3.27 24.58 8.88
N HIS A 279 2.55 23.62 8.28
CA HIS A 279 2.78 23.23 6.89
C HIS A 279 2.54 24.42 5.95
N LEU A 280 1.43 25.14 6.12
CA LEU A 280 1.06 26.30 5.31
C LEU A 280 2.08 27.44 5.48
N LEU A 281 2.40 27.82 6.72
CA LEU A 281 3.35 28.89 7.03
C LEU A 281 4.75 28.64 6.42
N LEU A 282 5.22 27.39 6.46
CA LEU A 282 6.53 27.02 5.92
C LEU A 282 6.50 26.69 4.42
N THR A 283 5.37 26.84 3.73
CA THR A 283 5.24 26.46 2.31
C THR A 283 6.12 27.30 1.39
N PRO A 284 6.10 28.65 1.47
CA PRO A 284 6.90 29.48 0.57
C PRO A 284 8.39 29.19 0.70
N ILE A 285 8.87 29.05 1.94
CA ILE A 285 10.28 28.82 2.28
C ILE A 285 10.76 27.43 1.81
N LEU A 286 9.91 26.41 1.93
CA LEU A 286 10.29 25.01 1.66
C LEU A 286 9.84 24.51 0.28
N TRP A 287 9.42 25.39 -0.62
CA TRP A 287 8.80 25.00 -1.91
C TRP A 287 9.69 24.07 -2.74
N PHE A 288 10.95 24.47 -3.00
CA PHE A 288 11.90 23.66 -3.78
C PHE A 288 12.16 22.28 -3.15
N LYS A 289 12.31 22.24 -1.84
CA LYS A 289 12.50 21.00 -1.08
C LYS A 289 11.29 20.06 -1.22
N ARG A 290 10.08 20.63 -1.18
CA ARG A 290 8.83 19.86 -1.34
C ARG A 290 8.64 19.38 -2.78
N LYS A 291 9.01 20.19 -3.77
CA LYS A 291 8.99 19.79 -5.20
C LYS A 291 9.91 18.59 -5.45
N LYS A 292 11.18 18.67 -5.03
CA LYS A 292 12.14 17.56 -5.13
C LYS A 292 11.66 16.31 -4.39
N GLN A 293 11.04 16.50 -3.22
CA GLN A 293 10.47 15.38 -2.47
C GLN A 293 9.30 14.73 -3.22
N ARG A 294 8.43 15.53 -3.85
CA ARG A 294 7.31 15.02 -4.65
C ARG A 294 7.82 14.20 -5.83
N GLU A 295 8.76 14.73 -6.60
CA GLU A 295 9.37 14.04 -7.75
C GLU A 295 9.99 12.71 -7.32
N TYR A 296 10.72 12.70 -6.20
CA TYR A 296 11.27 11.47 -5.63
C TYR A 296 10.20 10.43 -5.26
N LEU A 297 9.13 10.85 -4.59
CA LEU A 297 8.05 9.95 -4.16
C LEU A 297 7.16 9.47 -5.31
N GLN A 298 7.09 10.24 -6.40
CA GLN A 298 6.49 9.78 -7.66
C GLN A 298 7.38 8.79 -8.40
N GLY A 299 8.67 8.71 -8.07
CA GLY A 299 9.64 7.83 -8.70
C GLY A 299 9.79 6.46 -8.03
N ILE A 300 10.54 5.61 -8.73
CA ILE A 300 10.82 4.20 -8.38
C ILE A 300 12.24 3.98 -7.83
N ASN A 301 13.00 5.06 -7.59
CA ASN A 301 14.38 4.97 -7.12
C ASN A 301 14.50 4.14 -5.83
N LEU A 302 15.28 3.07 -5.89
CA LEU A 302 15.63 2.22 -4.75
C LEU A 302 16.86 2.84 -4.06
N LYS A 303 16.65 3.51 -2.92
CA LYS A 303 17.76 4.07 -2.12
C LYS A 303 18.58 3.01 -1.42
#